data_AF-A0A0H2REA8-F1
#
_entry.id   AF-A0A0H2REA8-F1
#
_cell.length_a   1.000
_cell.length_b   1.000
_cell.length_c   1.000
_cell.angle_alpha   90.00
_cell.angle_beta   90.00
_cell.angle_gamma   90.00
#
_symmetry.space_group_name_H-M   'P 1'
#
loop_
_entity.id
_entity.type
_entity.pdbx_description
1 polymer ?
#
loop_
_entity_poly.entity_id
_entity_poly.type
_entity_poly.pdbx_seq_one_letter_code
_entity_poly.pdbx_strand_id
1 'polypeptide(L)'
;MVQTVQKSGGKVGSGSAGKTAPRSSVAGPSSRQKNTARKSTGGRPPQMSTAAGRRSSGGRGAQAASDDAQPRQKKRFRPGTVALREIRKYQKSTDLLLRKLPFARIVREIANDMTTDMVDYESGSGLRWQTSALLALQEATEAYLVHLFEDANLCAIHAKRVTIMQRDIQLARRIRGQWGGLA
;
A
#
# COMPACT_ATOMS: atom_id res chain seq x y z
N MET A 1 -37.32 -7.43 67.60
CA MET A 1 -36.04 -8.07 67.98
C MET A 1 -34.93 -7.24 67.33
N VAL A 2 -34.45 -6.17 67.97
CA VAL A 2 -33.41 -6.13 69.04
C VAL A 2 -32.04 -6.53 68.45
N GLN A 3 -31.27 -5.51 68.00
CA GLN A 3 -29.98 -4.99 68.57
C GLN A 3 -28.78 -5.93 68.26
N THR A 4 -27.54 -5.50 67.97
CA THR A 4 -26.65 -4.44 68.52
C THR A 4 -25.57 -4.14 67.45
N VAL A 5 -25.21 -2.90 67.08
CA VAL A 5 -24.33 -1.93 67.77
C VAL A 5 -22.93 -2.47 68.09
N GLN A 6 -21.89 -1.91 67.45
CA GLN A 6 -20.83 -1.21 68.18
C GLN A 6 -20.08 -0.18 67.33
N LYS A 7 -19.96 0.99 67.94
CA LYS A 7 -19.38 2.26 67.52
C LYS A 7 -18.37 2.62 68.61
N SER A 8 -17.21 3.15 68.25
CA SER A 8 -16.45 4.19 68.99
C SER A 8 -15.15 4.41 68.22
N GLY A 9 -14.71 5.61 67.87
CA GLY A 9 -14.76 6.91 68.55
C GLY A 9 -13.29 7.29 68.85
N GLY A 10 -12.77 8.49 68.62
CA GLY A 10 -13.27 9.75 68.11
C GLY A 10 -12.29 10.87 68.49
N LYS A 11 -12.53 12.09 67.98
CA LYS A 11 -12.17 13.42 68.55
C LYS A 11 -10.69 13.86 68.48
N VAL A 12 -10.25 15.11 68.32
CA VAL A 12 -10.72 16.52 68.11
C VAL A 12 -9.43 17.26 67.64
N GLY A 13 -9.34 18.40 66.94
CA GLY A 13 -10.09 19.67 66.93
C GLY A 13 -9.10 20.84 66.72
N SER A 14 -9.61 22.03 66.34
CA SER A 14 -8.98 23.39 66.25
C SER A 14 -8.04 23.66 65.06
N GLY A 15 -8.02 24.81 64.37
CA GLY A 15 -8.74 26.09 64.45
C GLY A 15 -7.99 27.18 63.63
N SER A 16 -8.68 28.27 63.27
CA SER A 16 -8.18 29.64 62.89
C SER A 16 -7.44 29.82 61.55
N ALA A 17 -8.01 30.48 60.51
CA ALA A 17 -8.22 31.92 60.29
C ALA A 17 -6.93 32.74 60.00
N GLY A 18 -6.92 33.53 58.91
CA GLY A 18 -5.95 34.62 58.71
C GLY A 18 -5.64 35.02 57.26
N LYS A 19 -6.19 36.15 56.82
CA LYS A 19 -5.86 36.92 55.60
C LYS A 19 -4.40 37.44 55.59
N THR A 20 -3.81 37.67 54.40
CA THR A 20 -3.30 38.99 53.92
C THR A 20 -2.55 38.88 52.58
N ALA A 21 -2.98 39.66 51.58
CA ALA A 21 -2.16 40.20 50.46
C ALA A 21 -1.51 41.54 50.94
N PRO A 22 -0.74 42.38 50.17
CA PRO A 22 -0.61 42.47 48.69
C PRO A 22 0.73 43.04 48.09
N ARG A 23 0.72 43.36 46.78
CA ARG A 23 1.55 44.32 45.97
C ARG A 23 2.92 43.84 45.46
N SER A 24 3.45 44.17 44.26
CA SER A 24 3.03 44.92 43.05
C SER A 24 4.19 44.93 42.02
N SER A 25 3.94 44.76 40.71
CA SER A 25 4.65 45.41 39.56
C SER A 25 4.24 44.72 38.23
N VAL A 26 3.34 45.29 37.42
CA VAL A 26 3.55 46.27 36.32
C VAL A 26 4.25 45.70 35.06
N ALA A 27 3.42 45.56 34.02
CA ALA A 27 3.62 45.83 32.58
C ALA A 27 4.59 45.00 31.70
N GLY A 28 4.04 44.53 30.57
CA GLY A 28 4.77 44.32 29.31
C GLY A 28 4.24 43.16 28.46
N PRO A 29 3.60 43.39 27.30
CA PRO A 29 3.21 42.31 26.40
C PRO A 29 4.43 41.74 25.67
N SER A 30 4.64 40.43 25.78
CA SER A 30 5.65 39.70 25.01
C SER A 30 5.34 39.84 23.51
N SER A 31 6.24 40.49 22.78
CA SER A 31 6.11 40.77 21.36
C SER A 31 6.22 39.48 20.55
N ARG A 32 5.10 39.11 19.93
CA ARG A 32 4.97 38.08 18.90
C ARG A 32 5.86 38.44 17.71
N GLN A 33 7.02 37.81 17.59
CA GLN A 33 7.92 37.98 16.46
C GLN A 33 7.32 37.26 15.23
N LYS A 34 6.61 38.02 14.39
CA LYS A 34 6.12 37.57 13.08
C LYS A 34 7.30 37.52 12.12
N ASN A 35 7.75 36.32 11.75
CA ASN A 35 8.64 36.14 10.60
C ASN A 35 7.82 36.39 9.31
N THR A 36 7.95 37.59 8.76
CA THR A 36 7.49 37.91 7.40
C THR A 36 8.71 38.09 6.50
N ALA A 37 8.70 37.36 5.39
CA ALA A 37 9.77 37.23 4.42
C ALA A 37 10.31 38.58 3.92
N ARG A 38 11.64 38.70 3.83
CA ARG A 38 12.30 39.70 2.99
C ARG A 38 13.20 38.96 1.99
N LYS A 39 12.79 39.07 0.73
CA LYS A 39 13.48 38.60 -0.47
C LYS A 39 14.84 39.33 -0.54
N SER A 40 15.93 38.59 -0.38
CA SER A 40 17.28 39.09 -0.66
C SER A 40 17.87 38.22 -1.77
N THR A 41 17.98 38.83 -2.94
CA THR A 41 18.67 38.30 -4.12
C THR A 41 20.16 38.26 -3.85
N GLY A 42 20.74 37.06 -3.83
CA GLY A 42 22.18 36.87 -3.62
C GLY A 42 22.61 35.43 -3.81
N GLY A 43 22.20 34.82 -4.93
CA GLY A 43 22.69 33.50 -5.33
C GLY A 43 24.16 33.59 -5.75
N ARG A 44 25.00 32.75 -5.17
CA ARG A 44 26.36 32.47 -5.66
C ARG A 44 26.26 31.98 -7.12
N PRO A 45 26.96 32.58 -8.09
CA PRO A 45 26.93 32.12 -9.47
C PRO A 45 27.70 30.80 -9.64
N PRO A 46 27.29 29.91 -10.56
CA PRO A 46 28.02 28.70 -10.90
C PRO A 46 29.31 29.06 -11.64
N GLN A 47 30.45 28.50 -11.21
CA GLN A 47 31.73 28.66 -11.91
C GLN A 47 31.68 27.91 -13.25
N MET A 48 31.60 28.67 -14.35
CA MET A 48 31.93 28.19 -15.69
C MET A 48 33.45 28.20 -15.85
N SER A 49 34.05 27.02 -16.02
CA SER A 49 35.42 26.88 -16.50
C SER A 49 35.41 26.91 -18.03
N THR A 50 35.65 28.07 -18.62
CA THR A 50 36.01 28.19 -20.04
C THR A 50 37.52 28.03 -20.17
N ALA A 51 37.98 26.90 -20.70
CA ALA A 51 39.32 26.79 -21.25
C ALA A 51 39.26 25.94 -22.52
N ALA A 52 39.54 26.61 -23.64
CA ALA A 52 39.62 26.04 -24.97
C ALA A 52 40.81 25.08 -25.10
N GLY A 53 40.60 24.01 -25.88
CA GLY A 53 41.58 23.47 -26.82
C GLY A 53 42.85 22.82 -26.26
N ARG A 54 42.82 21.49 -26.08
CA ARG A 54 43.96 20.65 -26.47
C ARG A 54 43.47 19.30 -26.99
N ARG A 55 43.57 19.10 -28.31
CA ARG A 55 43.44 17.80 -28.96
C ARG A 55 44.77 17.05 -28.76
N SER A 56 44.74 15.85 -28.20
CA SER A 56 45.76 14.84 -28.46
C SER A 56 45.11 13.47 -28.58
N SER A 57 45.21 12.94 -29.79
CA SER A 57 45.03 11.56 -30.19
C SER A 57 45.88 10.59 -29.36
N GLY A 58 45.35 9.38 -29.15
CA GLY A 58 46.14 8.17 -28.95
C GLY A 58 46.40 7.78 -27.51
N GLY A 59 45.83 6.64 -27.10
CA GLY A 59 46.13 6.01 -25.83
C GLY A 59 45.24 4.81 -25.55
N ARG A 60 45.42 3.73 -26.32
CA ARG A 60 45.04 2.38 -25.87
C ARG A 60 45.85 2.09 -24.61
N GLY A 61 45.29 2.42 -23.46
CA GLY A 61 45.79 2.02 -22.15
C GLY A 61 45.05 0.77 -21.72
N ALA A 62 45.58 -0.40 -22.08
CA ALA A 62 45.33 -1.61 -21.34
C ALA A 62 45.76 -1.36 -19.89
N GLN A 63 44.81 -1.05 -19.01
CA GLN A 63 45.07 -1.09 -17.58
C GLN A 63 44.81 -2.51 -17.11
N ALA A 64 45.90 -3.04 -16.57
CA ALA A 64 46.08 -4.38 -16.07
C ALA A 64 44.93 -4.86 -15.20
N ALA A 65 44.71 -6.17 -15.28
CA ALA A 65 43.95 -6.95 -14.32
C ALA A 65 44.35 -6.58 -12.89
N SER A 66 43.47 -5.88 -12.19
CA SER A 66 43.33 -6.05 -10.74
C SER A 66 42.30 -7.14 -10.54
N ASP A 67 42.80 -8.33 -10.26
CA ASP A 67 42.06 -9.56 -9.98
C ASP A 67 41.44 -9.51 -8.56
N ASP A 68 40.68 -8.44 -8.29
CA ASP A 68 39.90 -8.27 -7.07
C ASP A 68 38.50 -7.81 -7.47
N ALA A 69 37.77 -8.74 -8.10
CA ALA A 69 36.38 -8.56 -8.48
C ALA A 69 35.51 -8.58 -7.22
N GLN A 70 35.58 -7.52 -6.41
CA GLN A 70 34.58 -7.27 -5.39
C GLN A 70 33.18 -7.37 -6.04
N PRO A 71 32.24 -8.13 -5.45
CA PRO A 71 30.92 -8.29 -6.04
C PRO A 71 30.26 -6.92 -6.12
N ARG A 72 30.13 -6.38 -7.34
CA ARG A 72 29.44 -5.12 -7.60
C ARG A 72 28.06 -5.21 -6.94
N GLN A 73 27.85 -4.43 -5.88
CA GLN A 73 26.60 -4.48 -5.14
C GLN A 73 25.45 -4.22 -6.12
N LYS A 74 24.52 -5.18 -6.20
CA LYS A 74 23.34 -5.05 -7.05
C LYS A 74 22.53 -3.87 -6.52
N LYS A 75 22.39 -2.81 -7.33
CA LYS A 75 21.61 -1.63 -6.97
C LYS A 75 20.16 -2.05 -6.70
N ARG A 76 19.69 -1.81 -5.47
CA ARG A 76 18.31 -2.07 -5.08
C ARG A 76 17.42 -0.90 -5.52
N PHE A 77 16.28 -1.21 -6.14
CA PHE A 77 15.27 -0.21 -6.46
C PHE A 77 14.56 0.29 -5.20
N ARG A 78 14.15 1.56 -5.18
CA ARG A 78 13.32 2.11 -4.12
C ARG A 78 11.96 1.40 -4.10
N PRO A 79 11.35 1.14 -2.93
CA PRO A 79 10.00 0.59 -2.84
C PRO A 79 9.02 1.35 -3.74
N GLY A 80 8.15 0.62 -4.44
CA GLY A 80 7.22 1.17 -5.42
C GLY A 80 7.78 1.37 -6.83
N THR A 81 9.11 1.50 -7.02
CA THR A 81 9.69 1.73 -8.35
C THR A 81 9.44 0.57 -9.31
N VAL A 82 9.60 -0.67 -8.82
CA VAL A 82 9.36 -1.88 -9.60
C VAL A 82 7.86 -2.07 -9.85
N ALA A 83 7.04 -1.86 -8.82
CA ALA A 83 5.58 -1.94 -8.94
C ALA A 83 5.02 -0.97 -9.99
N LEU A 84 5.47 0.30 -10.01
CA LEU A 84 5.06 1.27 -11.04
C LEU A 84 5.49 0.86 -12.45
N ARG A 85 6.64 0.19 -12.59
CA ARG A 85 7.09 -0.34 -13.88
C ARG A 85 6.23 -1.51 -14.33
N GLU A 86 5.89 -2.42 -13.41
CA GLU A 86 5.03 -3.57 -13.67
C GLU A 86 3.61 -3.14 -14.04
N ILE A 87 3.02 -2.18 -13.32
CA ILE A 87 1.70 -1.60 -13.64
C ILE A 87 1.69 -1.08 -15.08
N ARG A 88 2.68 -0.26 -15.46
CA ARG A 88 2.77 0.28 -16.84
C ARG A 88 2.98 -0.81 -17.89
N LYS A 89 3.75 -1.85 -17.55
CA LYS A 89 3.97 -2.99 -18.44
C LYS A 89 2.65 -3.73 -18.69
N TYR A 90 1.95 -4.12 -17.63
CA TYR A 90 0.73 -4.93 -17.71
C TYR A 90 -0.47 -4.16 -18.26
N GLN A 91 -0.55 -2.84 -18.05
CA GLN A 91 -1.57 -2.00 -18.69
C GLN A 91 -1.34 -1.80 -20.19
N LYS A 92 -0.12 -2.05 -20.70
CA LYS A 92 0.20 -1.92 -22.13
C LYS A 92 0.03 -3.24 -22.89
N SER A 93 0.25 -4.37 -22.23
CA SER A 93 0.09 -5.71 -22.79
C SER A 93 -1.33 -6.25 -22.58
N THR A 94 -1.72 -7.23 -23.39
CA THR A 94 -2.99 -7.97 -23.25
C THR A 94 -2.74 -9.47 -23.05
N ASP A 95 -1.58 -9.84 -22.52
CA ASP A 95 -1.20 -11.23 -22.29
C ASP A 95 -1.96 -11.80 -21.09
N LEU A 96 -2.36 -13.08 -21.18
CA LEU A 96 -2.91 -13.81 -20.05
C LEU A 96 -1.86 -14.01 -18.95
N LEU A 97 -2.21 -13.66 -17.73
CA LEU A 97 -1.32 -13.66 -16.57
C LEU A 97 -1.40 -14.96 -15.76
N LEU A 98 -2.52 -15.68 -15.82
CA LEU A 98 -2.65 -16.98 -15.17
C LEU A 98 -2.01 -18.09 -16.00
N ARG A 99 -1.35 -19.03 -15.31
CA ARG A 99 -0.79 -20.21 -15.97
C ARG A 99 -1.91 -21.12 -16.46
N LYS A 100 -1.86 -21.50 -17.73
CA LYS A 100 -2.90 -22.29 -18.42
C LYS A 100 -3.20 -23.64 -17.73
N LEU A 101 -2.18 -24.42 -17.37
CA LEU A 101 -2.38 -25.77 -16.83
C LEU A 101 -3.03 -25.77 -15.43
N PRO A 102 -2.57 -24.98 -14.44
CA PRO A 102 -3.28 -24.85 -13.16
C PRO A 102 -4.71 -24.36 -13.31
N PHE A 103 -4.95 -23.34 -14.15
CA PHE A 103 -6.29 -22.83 -14.40
C PHE A 103 -7.22 -23.91 -14.98
N ALA A 104 -6.74 -24.65 -15.98
CA ALA A 104 -7.50 -25.75 -16.59
C ALA A 104 -7.82 -26.89 -15.60
N ARG A 105 -6.96 -27.16 -14.62
CA ARG A 105 -7.23 -28.16 -13.57
C ARG A 105 -8.39 -27.71 -12.68
N ILE A 106 -8.36 -26.45 -12.21
CA ILE A 106 -9.41 -25.89 -11.36
C ILE A 106 -10.76 -25.86 -12.09
N VAL A 107 -10.79 -25.47 -13.37
CA VAL A 107 -12.02 -25.46 -14.15
C VAL A 107 -12.63 -26.86 -14.26
N ARG A 108 -11.79 -27.88 -14.47
CA ARG A 108 -12.26 -29.28 -14.57
C ARG A 108 -12.73 -29.83 -13.23
N GLU A 109 -12.04 -29.48 -12.14
CA GLU A 109 -12.43 -29.83 -10.77
C GLU A 109 -13.83 -29.29 -10.45
N ILE A 110 -14.04 -27.97 -10.62
CA ILE A 110 -15.33 -27.33 -10.37
C ILE A 110 -16.44 -27.94 -11.25
N ALA A 111 -16.15 -28.20 -12.53
CA ALA A 111 -17.14 -28.77 -13.43
C ALA A 111 -17.50 -30.21 -13.10
N ASN A 112 -16.54 -31.00 -12.61
CA ASN A 112 -16.81 -32.35 -12.13
C ASN A 112 -17.69 -32.32 -10.88
N ASP A 113 -17.42 -31.41 -9.93
CA ASP A 113 -18.27 -31.24 -8.75
C ASP A 113 -19.71 -30.85 -9.14
N MET A 114 -19.87 -29.97 -10.14
CA MET A 114 -21.19 -29.57 -10.64
C MET A 114 -21.93 -30.69 -11.39
N THR A 115 -21.22 -31.51 -12.16
CA THR A 115 -21.83 -32.57 -12.99
C THR A 115 -22.12 -33.83 -12.19
N THR A 116 -21.34 -34.14 -11.16
CA THR A 116 -21.60 -35.27 -10.25
C THR A 116 -22.86 -35.04 -9.39
N ASP A 117 -23.21 -33.78 -9.11
CA ASP A 117 -24.45 -33.42 -8.41
C ASP A 117 -25.70 -33.46 -9.31
N MET A 118 -25.52 -33.45 -10.64
CA MET A 118 -26.64 -33.31 -11.61
C MET A 118 -26.88 -34.51 -12.53
N VAL A 119 -25.91 -35.42 -12.71
CA VAL A 119 -26.02 -36.51 -13.70
C VAL A 119 -25.93 -37.86 -12.99
N ASP A 120 -27.05 -38.57 -12.98
CA ASP A 120 -27.15 -39.96 -12.56
C ASP A 120 -26.03 -40.81 -13.19
N TYR A 121 -25.45 -41.70 -12.38
CA TYR A 121 -24.25 -42.54 -12.60
C TYR A 121 -24.17 -43.35 -13.91
N GLU A 122 -25.13 -43.24 -14.81
CA GLU A 122 -25.33 -44.11 -15.96
C GLU A 122 -24.52 -43.68 -17.20
N SER A 123 -24.14 -42.41 -17.30
CA SER A 123 -23.32 -41.89 -18.41
C SER A 123 -21.90 -41.60 -17.94
N GLY A 124 -21.08 -42.64 -17.76
CA GLY A 124 -19.67 -42.58 -17.32
C GLY A 124 -18.70 -41.84 -18.25
N SER A 125 -19.20 -40.99 -19.15
CA SER A 125 -18.41 -40.11 -20.00
C SER A 125 -18.26 -38.74 -19.34
N GLY A 126 -17.17 -38.54 -18.59
CA GLY A 126 -16.83 -37.24 -18.00
C GLY A 126 -16.80 -36.08 -19.01
N LEU A 127 -17.00 -34.85 -18.51
CA LEU A 127 -17.11 -33.65 -19.35
C LEU A 127 -15.85 -33.42 -20.19
N ARG A 128 -16.01 -33.44 -21.52
CA ARG A 128 -14.93 -33.12 -22.47
C ARG A 128 -14.86 -31.61 -22.70
N TRP A 129 -13.64 -31.09 -22.79
CA TRP A 129 -13.37 -29.66 -22.93
C TRP A 129 -12.66 -29.34 -24.22
N GLN A 130 -13.17 -28.36 -24.96
CA GLN A 130 -12.47 -27.75 -26.08
C GLN A 130 -11.38 -26.79 -25.56
N THR A 131 -10.26 -26.70 -26.27
CA THR A 131 -9.17 -25.78 -25.91
C THR A 131 -9.63 -24.32 -25.93
N SER A 132 -10.42 -23.91 -26.92
CA SER A 132 -10.96 -22.55 -27.02
C SER A 132 -11.92 -22.20 -25.87
N ALA A 133 -12.70 -23.16 -25.38
CA ALA A 133 -13.59 -22.94 -24.24
C ALA A 133 -12.80 -22.62 -22.96
N LEU A 134 -11.70 -23.35 -22.71
CA LEU A 134 -10.82 -23.08 -21.58
C LEU A 134 -10.13 -21.72 -21.70
N LEU A 135 -9.76 -21.30 -22.91
CA LEU A 135 -9.19 -19.96 -23.15
C LEU A 135 -10.22 -18.86 -22.91
N ALA A 136 -11.44 -19.02 -23.42
CA ALA A 136 -12.51 -18.05 -23.22
C ALA A 136 -12.87 -17.88 -21.73
N LEU A 137 -12.93 -18.98 -20.97
CA LEU A 137 -13.13 -18.93 -19.52
C LEU A 137 -11.97 -18.22 -18.82
N GLN A 138 -10.73 -18.45 -19.26
CA GLN A 138 -9.56 -17.78 -18.70
C GLN A 138 -9.61 -16.27 -18.97
N GLU A 139 -9.87 -15.86 -20.20
CA GLU A 139 -10.00 -14.45 -20.59
C GLU A 139 -11.08 -13.74 -19.78
N ALA A 140 -12.28 -14.34 -19.67
CA ALA A 140 -13.38 -13.77 -18.90
C ALA A 140 -13.04 -13.64 -17.40
N THR A 141 -12.39 -14.67 -16.83
CA THR A 141 -12.00 -14.67 -15.41
C THR A 141 -10.95 -13.62 -15.12
N GLU A 142 -9.91 -13.52 -15.94
CA GLU A 142 -8.86 -12.52 -15.75
C GLU A 142 -9.40 -11.10 -15.94
N ALA A 143 -10.24 -10.87 -16.96
CA ALA A 143 -10.92 -9.60 -17.15
C ALA A 143 -11.76 -9.22 -15.91
N TYR A 144 -12.55 -10.16 -15.38
CA TYR A 144 -13.35 -9.92 -14.18
C TYR A 144 -12.48 -9.53 -12.97
N LEU A 145 -11.39 -10.26 -12.73
CA LEU A 145 -10.48 -9.99 -11.62
C LEU A 145 -9.78 -8.63 -11.74
N VAL A 146 -9.34 -8.25 -12.95
CA VAL A 146 -8.73 -6.93 -13.20
C VAL A 146 -9.71 -5.80 -12.85
N HIS A 147 -10.93 -5.85 -13.38
CA HIS A 147 -11.95 -4.85 -13.07
C HIS A 147 -12.29 -4.83 -11.58
N LEU A 148 -12.34 -5.99 -10.91
CA LEU A 148 -12.60 -6.05 -9.46
C LEU A 148 -11.46 -5.41 -8.65
N PHE A 149 -10.20 -5.59 -9.07
CA PHE A 149 -9.06 -4.94 -8.42
C PHE A 149 -9.01 -3.44 -8.67
N GLU A 150 -9.47 -2.95 -9.81
CA GLU A 150 -9.62 -1.51 -10.07
C GLU A 150 -10.60 -0.87 -9.08
N ASP A 151 -11.77 -1.47 -8.87
CA ASP A 151 -12.75 -0.99 -7.90
C ASP A 151 -12.25 -1.09 -6.45
N ALA A 152 -11.58 -2.20 -6.10
CA ALA A 152 -10.97 -2.37 -4.78
C ALA A 152 -9.87 -1.33 -4.54
N ASN A 153 -9.12 -0.95 -5.58
CA ASN A 153 -8.13 0.11 -5.49
C ASN A 153 -8.78 1.49 -5.24
N LEU A 154 -9.91 1.80 -5.87
CA LEU A 154 -10.69 3.00 -5.57
C LEU A 154 -11.17 3.02 -4.10
N CYS A 155 -11.60 1.87 -3.57
CA CYS A 155 -11.96 1.73 -2.15
C CYS A 155 -10.76 1.96 -1.21
N ALA A 156 -9.59 1.45 -1.57
CA ALA A 156 -8.37 1.67 -0.80
C ALA A 156 -7.97 3.16 -0.76
N ILE A 157 -8.03 3.84 -1.92
CA ILE A 157 -7.75 5.27 -2.06
C ILE A 157 -8.76 6.11 -1.27
N HIS A 158 -10.05 5.76 -1.34
CA HIS A 158 -11.10 6.40 -0.55
C HIS A 158 -10.80 6.34 0.95
N ALA A 159 -10.24 5.23 1.43
CA ALA A 159 -9.78 5.05 2.80
C ALA A 159 -8.35 5.57 3.08
N LYS A 160 -7.79 6.42 2.21
CA LYS A 160 -6.45 7.04 2.32
C LYS A 160 -5.29 6.03 2.43
N ARG A 161 -5.41 4.87 1.78
CA ARG A 161 -4.37 3.83 1.70
C ARG A 161 -3.92 3.60 0.27
N VAL A 162 -2.72 3.04 0.13
CA VAL A 162 -2.15 2.59 -1.15
C VAL A 162 -2.14 1.05 -1.27
N THR A 163 -2.28 0.35 -0.15
CA THR A 163 -2.34 -1.11 -0.10
C THR A 163 -3.79 -1.56 -0.05
N ILE A 164 -4.18 -2.37 -1.05
CA ILE A 164 -5.48 -3.06 -1.08
C ILE A 164 -5.57 -4.10 0.04
N MET A 165 -6.76 -4.26 0.62
CA MET A 165 -7.07 -5.20 1.69
C MET A 165 -8.34 -5.98 1.38
N GLN A 166 -8.58 -7.08 2.09
CA GLN A 166 -9.77 -7.92 1.90
C GLN A 166 -11.09 -7.14 2.00
N ARG A 167 -11.18 -6.18 2.94
CA ARG A 167 -12.35 -5.31 3.09
C ARG A 167 -12.64 -4.46 1.85
N ASP A 168 -11.63 -4.10 1.08
CA ASP A 168 -11.79 -3.28 -0.13
C ASP A 168 -12.46 -4.10 -1.23
N ILE A 169 -12.07 -5.37 -1.35
CA ILE A 169 -12.68 -6.33 -2.29
C ILE A 169 -14.11 -6.67 -1.86
N GLN A 170 -14.33 -6.92 -0.57
CA GLN A 170 -15.66 -7.20 -0.03
C GLN A 170 -16.61 -6.02 -0.26
N LEU A 171 -16.15 -4.79 -0.01
CA LEU A 171 -16.92 -3.58 -0.27
C LEU A 171 -17.24 -3.42 -1.76
N ALA A 172 -16.25 -3.60 -2.64
CA ALA A 172 -16.44 -3.52 -4.09
C ALA A 172 -17.49 -4.54 -4.58
N ARG A 173 -17.40 -5.80 -4.14
CA ARG A 173 -18.40 -6.85 -4.44
C ARG A 173 -19.78 -6.48 -3.91
N ARG A 174 -19.85 -5.92 -2.69
CA ARG A 174 -21.12 -5.55 -2.06
C ARG A 174 -21.84 -4.41 -2.80
N ILE A 175 -21.09 -3.45 -3.34
CA ILE A 175 -21.63 -2.33 -4.12
C ILE A 175 -22.04 -2.79 -5.52
N ARG A 176 -21.25 -3.66 -6.16
CA ARG A 176 -21.58 -4.27 -7.46
C ARG A 176 -22.85 -5.13 -7.44
N GLY A 177 -23.25 -5.62 -6.26
CA GLY A 177 -24.46 -6.43 -6.09
C GLY A 177 -24.31 -7.86 -6.63
N GLN A 178 -25.44 -8.58 -6.71
CA GLN A 178 -25.51 -9.99 -7.12
C GLN A 178 -24.88 -10.21 -8.51
N TRP A 179 -25.18 -9.31 -9.44
CA TRP A 179 -24.72 -9.39 -10.83
C TRP A 179 -23.22 -9.17 -11.06
N GLY A 180 -22.54 -8.46 -10.15
CA GLY A 180 -21.12 -8.11 -10.33
C GLY A 180 -20.16 -8.76 -9.34
N GLY A 181 -20.63 -9.67 -8.48
CA GLY A 181 -19.74 -10.43 -7.61
C GLY A 181 -20.37 -11.23 -6.48
N LEU A 182 -21.67 -11.44 -6.43
CA LEU A 182 -22.34 -12.30 -5.46
C LEU A 182 -23.16 -13.34 -6.24
N ALA A 183 -22.45 -14.34 -6.75
CA ALA A 183 -23.00 -15.64 -7.11
C ALA A 183 -22.50 -16.65 -6.07
#